data_AF-A0A8J6XIH0-F1
#
_entry.id   AF-A0A8J6XIH0-F1
#
_cell.length_a   1.000
_cell.length_b   1.000
_cell.length_c   1.000
_cell.angle_alpha   90.00
_cell.angle_beta   90.00
_cell.angle_gamma   90.00
#
_symmetry.space_group_name_H-M   'P 1'
#
loop_
_entity.id
_entity.type
_entity.pdbx_description
1 polymer ?
#
loop_
_entity_poly.entity_id
_entity_poly.type
_entity_poly.pdbx_seq_one_letter_code
_entity_poly.pdbx_strand_id
1 'polypeptide(L)' 'MAQKSDYTQHAAWMSALNELAPQDYQKLLSRWRVEHQRRSNLWKAMKNLGLG' A
#
# COMPACT_ATOMS: atom_id res chain seq x y z
N MET A 1 0.11 9.86 23.14
CA MET A 1 1.11 9.32 22.19
C MET A 1 0.37 8.93 20.92
N ALA A 2 0.71 9.48 19.76
CA ALA A 2 0.04 9.11 18.51
C ALA A 2 0.50 7.69 18.12
N GLN A 3 -0.40 6.72 18.22
CA GLN A 3 -0.17 5.34 17.80
C GLN A 3 0.01 5.38 16.27
N LYS A 4 1.26 5.35 15.79
CA LYS A 4 1.53 5.27 14.35
C LYS A 4 0.93 3.96 13.86
N SER A 5 -0.09 4.04 13.01
CA SER A 5 -0.65 2.87 12.35
C SER A 5 0.46 2.17 11.55
N ASP A 6 0.69 0.90 11.86
CA ASP A 6 1.60 0.02 11.12
C ASP A 6 0.89 -0.50 9.88
N TYR A 7 1.50 -0.28 8.71
CA TYR A 7 0.96 -0.67 7.41
C TYR A 7 1.79 -1.77 6.75
N THR A 8 2.72 -2.41 7.46
CA THR A 8 3.58 -3.48 6.92
C THR A 8 2.75 -4.63 6.36
N GLN A 9 1.70 -5.06 7.06
CA GLN A 9 0.81 -6.12 6.59
C GLN A 9 0.01 -5.69 5.34
N HIS A 10 -0.44 -4.43 5.28
CA HIS A 10 -1.16 -3.90 4.13
C HIS A 10 -0.26 -3.84 2.89
N ALA A 11 1.00 -3.43 3.07
CA ALA A 11 1.98 -3.41 2.00
C ALA A 11 2.31 -4.84 1.52
N ALA A 12 2.40 -5.82 2.42
CA ALA A 12 2.60 -7.23 2.06
C ALA A 12 1.44 -7.78 1.21
N TRP A 13 0.19 -7.46 1.57
CA TRP A 13 -0.97 -7.82 0.75
C TRP A 13 -0.95 -7.15 -0.63
N MET A 14 -0.54 -5.89 -0.71
CA MET A 14 -0.38 -5.19 -1.99
C MET A 14 0.70 -5.85 -2.87
N SER A 15 1.79 -6.35 -2.27
CA SER A 15 2.82 -7.12 -3.00
C SER A 15 2.24 -8.40 -3.57
N ALA A 16 1.58 -9.20 -2.73
CA ALA A 16 0.96 -10.45 -3.16
C ALA A 16 -0.10 -10.22 -4.25
N LEU A 17 -0.88 -9.14 -4.15
CA LEU A 17 -1.87 -8.78 -5.16
C LEU A 17 -1.19 -8.37 -6.48
N ASN A 18 -0.08 -7.63 -6.44
CA ASN A 18 0.67 -7.27 -7.63
C ASN A 18 1.23 -8.52 -8.36
N GLU A 19 1.68 -9.51 -7.59
CA GLU A 19 2.20 -10.78 -8.13
C GLU A 19 1.10 -11.66 -8.74
N LEU A 20 -0.06 -11.76 -8.07
CA LEU A 20 -1.14 -12.66 -8.49
C LEU A 20 -2.10 -12.05 -9.51
N ALA A 21 -2.37 -10.75 -9.40
CA ALA A 21 -3.38 -10.05 -10.19
C ALA A 21 -2.99 -8.57 -10.41
N PRO A 22 -2.03 -8.29 -11.30
CA PRO A 22 -1.50 -6.93 -11.51
C PRO A 22 -2.57 -5.92 -11.98
N GLN A 23 -3.62 -6.37 -12.67
CA GLN A 23 -4.73 -5.50 -13.08
C GLN A 23 -5.57 -5.03 -11.87
N ASP A 24 -5.89 -5.94 -10.95
CA ASP A 24 -6.61 -5.62 -9.73
C ASP A 24 -5.74 -4.80 -8.77
N TYR A 25 -4.44 -5.07 -8.72
CA TYR A 25 -3.47 -4.24 -8.02
C TYR A 25 -3.51 -2.78 -8.52
N GLN A 26 -3.43 -2.54 -9.83
CA GLN A 26 -3.47 -1.17 -10.38
C GLN A 26 -4.79 -0.46 -10.07
N LYS A 27 -5.90 -1.19 -10.17
CA LYS A 27 -7.23 -0.67 -9.81
C LYS A 27 -7.29 -0.28 -8.34
N LEU A 28 -6.83 -1.14 -7.44
CA LEU A 28 -6.80 -0.87 -6.00
C LEU A 28 -5.82 0.26 -5.64
N LEU A 29 -4.65 0.28 -6.25
CA LEU A 29 -3.62 1.31 -6.05
C LEU A 29 -4.16 2.70 -6.41
N SER A 30 -4.86 2.83 -7.55
CA SER A 30 -5.46 4.10 -7.96
C SER A 30 -6.46 4.64 -6.92
N ARG A 31 -7.26 3.75 -6.33
CA ARG A 31 -8.20 4.08 -5.26
C ARG A 31 -7.48 4.50 -3.97
N TRP A 32 -6.46 3.74 -3.58
CA TRP A 32 -5.65 4.02 -2.38
C TRP A 32 -4.90 5.35 -2.47
N ARG A 33 -4.45 5.76 -3.67
CA ARG A 33 -3.82 7.07 -3.88
C ARG A 33 -4.74 8.23 -3.46
N VAL A 34 -6.05 8.07 -3.58
CA VAL A 34 -7.05 9.06 -3.14
C VAL A 34 -7.42 8.85 -1.66
N GLU A 35 -7.85 7.64 -1.28
CA GLU A 35 -8.36 7.35 0.06
C GLU A 35 -7.28 7.43 1.16
N HIS A 36 -6.02 7.18 0.80
CA HIS A 36 -4.89 7.13 1.73
C HIS A 36 -3.78 8.11 1.37
N GLN A 37 -4.09 9.18 0.62
CA GLN A 37 -3.13 10.20 0.19
C GLN A 37 -2.24 10.71 1.33
N ARG A 38 -2.80 10.94 2.54
CA ARG A 38 -2.08 11.48 3.70
C ARG A 38 -1.38 10.43 4.58
N ARG A 39 -1.49 9.13 4.26
CA ARG A 39 -0.92 8.03 5.05
C ARG A 39 0.53 7.78 4.65
N SER A 40 1.42 8.70 5.01
CA SER A 40 2.85 8.60 4.69
C SER A 40 3.51 7.30 5.17
N ASN A 41 3.06 6.71 6.29
CA ASN A 41 3.55 5.41 6.76
C ASN A 41 3.18 4.25 5.82
N LEU A 42 1.99 4.28 5.21
CA LEU A 42 1.57 3.29 4.22
C LEU A 42 2.48 3.37 2.99
N TRP A 43 2.65 4.56 2.43
CA TRP A 43 3.47 4.76 1.23
C TRP A 43 4.94 4.42 1.47
N LYS A 44 5.47 4.67 2.69
CA LYS A 44 6.80 4.20 3.08
C LYS A 44 6.88 2.68 3.14
N ALA A 45 5.91 2.00 3.73
CA ALA A 45 5.87 0.55 3.79
C ALA A 45 5.80 -0.08 2.38
N MET A 46 4.97 0.48 1.49
CA MET A 46 4.89 0.05 0.09
C MET A 46 6.20 0.27 -0.66
N LYS A 47 6.83 1.45 -0.52
CA LYS A 47 8.12 1.75 -1.14
C LYS A 47 9.23 0.80 -0.69
N ASN A 48 9.23 0.39 0.58
CA ASN A 48 10.21 -0.57 1.10
C ASN A 48 10.09 -1.96 0.46
N LEU A 49 8.92 -2.31 -0.08
CA LEU A 49 8.68 -3.53 -0.84
C LEU A 49 8.85 -3.34 -2.36
N GLY A 50 9.33 -2.18 -2.82
CA GLY A 50 9.45 -1.87 -4.24
C GLY A 50 8.11 -1.57 -4.94
N LEU A 51 7.06 -1.29 -4.17
CA LEU A 51 5.73 -0.97 -4.67
C LEU A 51 5.54 0.56 -4.77
N GLY A 52 4.94 1.06 -5.85
CA GLY A 52 4.69 2.50 -6.07
C GLY A 52 3.92 2.81 -7.34
#